data_AF-A0A2A4CTB2-F1
#
_entry.id   AF-A0A2A4CTB2-F1
#
_cell.length_a   1.000
_cell.length_b   1.000
_cell.length_c   1.000
_cell.angle_alpha   90.00
_cell.angle_beta   90.00
_cell.angle_gamma   90.00
#
_symmetry.space_group_name_H-M   'P 1'
#
loop_
_entity.id
_entity.type
_entity.pdbx_description
1 polymer ?
#
loop_
_entity_poly.entity_id
_entity_poly.type
_entity_poly.pdbx_seq_one_letter_code
_entity_poly.pdbx_strand_id
1 'polypeptide(L)'
;MKPFFVIAPIVLVAAFAAVPLAQALRADEPAPETLEPPEAPAEPAPEGDMAEGMGLLERGAQMVLRGFLDEIEPKMDEIQRGLGDAAKDLGPALDKLLTLFDDFRNYEAPERLPNGDIIIRRRPDAPPPAPLPDGDGVTEL
;
A
#
# COMPACT_ATOMS: atom_id res chain seq x y z
N MET A 1 -18.32 -22.56 41.22
CA MET A 1 -17.26 -21.71 41.80
C MET A 1 -15.90 -22.29 41.38
N LYS A 2 -15.03 -21.51 40.74
CA LYS A 2 -13.63 -21.86 40.44
C LYS A 2 -12.78 -21.68 41.71
N PRO A 3 -11.62 -22.38 41.83
CA PRO A 3 -10.38 -21.67 41.52
C PRO A 3 -9.31 -22.50 40.79
N PHE A 4 -8.45 -21.75 40.09
CA PHE A 4 -7.21 -22.12 39.43
C PHE A 4 -6.22 -22.86 40.33
N PHE A 5 -5.43 -23.77 39.77
CA PHE A 5 -4.03 -23.95 40.17
C PHE A 5 -3.17 -24.35 38.97
N VAL A 6 -2.21 -23.48 38.65
CA VAL A 6 -1.08 -23.66 37.74
C VAL A 6 -0.04 -24.52 38.44
N ILE A 7 0.33 -25.69 37.92
CA ILE A 7 1.66 -26.30 38.14
C ILE A 7 1.99 -27.21 36.96
N ALA A 8 2.91 -26.78 36.10
CA ALA A 8 3.73 -27.72 35.34
C ALA A 8 4.82 -28.28 36.26
N PRO A 9 5.13 -29.57 36.20
CA PRO A 9 6.46 -30.03 36.56
C PRO A 9 7.16 -30.64 35.35
N ILE A 10 8.23 -29.98 34.95
CA ILE A 10 9.37 -30.55 34.24
C ILE A 10 9.95 -31.67 35.11
N VAL A 11 10.04 -32.90 34.58
CA VAL A 11 11.01 -33.96 34.96
C VAL A 11 11.16 -34.85 33.71
N LEU A 12 12.10 -34.61 32.79
CA LEU A 12 13.49 -35.11 32.77
C LEU A 12 13.66 -36.59 33.18
N VAL A 13 13.64 -37.52 32.21
CA VAL A 13 14.57 -38.68 32.22
C VAL A 13 14.92 -39.04 30.76
N ALA A 14 16.22 -38.96 30.46
CA ALA A 14 16.86 -39.33 29.20
C ALA A 14 17.09 -40.85 29.11
N ALA A 15 17.10 -41.41 27.91
CA ALA A 15 17.87 -42.63 27.64
C ALA A 15 18.24 -42.76 26.15
N PHE A 16 19.54 -42.62 25.92
CA PHE A 16 20.31 -43.02 24.76
C PHE A 16 19.95 -44.43 24.25
N ALA A 17 19.76 -44.56 22.94
CA ALA A 17 20.10 -45.78 22.18
C ALA A 17 20.71 -45.31 20.86
N ALA A 18 22.02 -45.05 20.87
CA ALA A 18 23.01 -45.94 20.24
C ALA A 18 22.79 -46.04 18.72
N VAL A 19 23.46 -45.16 17.98
CA VAL A 19 23.70 -45.34 16.54
C VAL A 19 24.74 -46.46 16.39
N PRO A 20 24.43 -47.63 15.82
CA PRO A 20 25.44 -48.62 15.50
C PRO A 20 25.98 -48.34 14.09
N LEU A 21 27.26 -48.03 14.07
CA LEU A 21 28.16 -47.74 12.94
C LEU A 21 28.37 -48.95 11.97
N ALA A 22 27.38 -49.80 11.72
CA ALA A 22 27.65 -51.11 11.11
C ALA A 22 26.58 -51.68 10.17
N GLN A 23 25.90 -50.88 9.35
CA GLN A 23 25.10 -51.42 8.22
C GLN A 23 25.26 -50.61 6.92
N ALA A 24 26.51 -50.34 6.55
CA ALA A 24 26.89 -49.89 5.21
C ALA A 24 26.95 -51.04 4.17
N LEU A 25 26.24 -52.15 4.38
CA LEU A 25 26.25 -53.30 3.47
C LEU A 25 24.83 -53.81 3.19
N ARG A 26 24.15 -53.12 2.27
CA ARG A 26 23.58 -53.73 1.07
C ARG A 26 22.39 -54.68 1.26
N ALA A 27 21.18 -54.13 1.17
CA ALA A 27 20.09 -54.53 0.26
C ALA A 27 18.78 -53.83 0.68
N ASP A 28 18.06 -53.27 -0.30
CA ASP A 28 16.70 -52.73 -0.20
C ASP A 28 16.51 -51.47 0.67
N GLU A 29 16.80 -50.30 0.10
CA GLU A 29 16.06 -49.09 0.48
C GLU A 29 14.71 -49.10 -0.26
N PRO A 30 13.55 -49.13 0.41
CA PRO A 30 12.31 -48.78 -0.25
C PRO A 30 12.42 -47.31 -0.67
N ALA A 31 12.22 -47.07 -1.97
CA ALA A 31 12.25 -45.74 -2.55
C ALA A 31 11.39 -44.75 -1.74
N PRO A 32 11.76 -43.46 -1.67
CA PRO A 32 10.93 -42.46 -1.03
C PRO A 32 9.55 -42.47 -1.70
N GLU A 33 8.50 -42.72 -0.92
CA GLU A 33 7.11 -42.50 -1.32
C GLU A 33 6.99 -41.03 -1.71
N THR A 34 7.14 -40.74 -3.00
CA THR A 34 6.64 -39.51 -3.60
C THR A 34 5.15 -39.51 -3.36
N LEU A 35 4.72 -38.75 -2.37
CA LEU A 35 3.33 -38.37 -2.17
C LEU A 35 2.90 -37.60 -3.42
N GLU A 36 2.43 -38.31 -4.45
CA GLU A 36 1.75 -37.70 -5.57
C GLU A 36 0.47 -37.06 -5.02
N PRO A 37 0.28 -35.75 -5.18
CA PRO A 37 -0.99 -35.11 -4.87
C PRO A 37 -2.10 -35.87 -5.60
N PRO A 38 -3.27 -36.11 -4.98
CA PRO A 38 -4.36 -36.77 -5.68
C PRO A 38 -4.67 -35.98 -6.95
N GLU A 39 -4.50 -36.60 -8.11
CA GLU A 39 -4.95 -36.07 -9.39
C GLU A 39 -6.47 -35.91 -9.31
N ALA A 40 -6.93 -34.71 -8.96
CA ALA A 40 -8.30 -34.32 -9.19
C ALA A 40 -8.50 -34.34 -10.73
N PRO A 41 -9.58 -34.97 -11.24
CA PRO A 41 -9.90 -34.87 -12.65
C PRO A 41 -9.91 -33.40 -13.06
N ALA A 42 -9.04 -33.01 -14.00
CA ALA A 42 -9.11 -31.70 -14.62
C ALA A 42 -10.37 -31.68 -15.49
N GLU A 43 -11.51 -31.35 -14.89
CA GLU A 43 -12.71 -31.02 -15.64
C GLU A 43 -12.36 -29.84 -16.57
N PRO A 44 -12.68 -29.92 -17.87
CA PRO A 44 -12.48 -28.78 -18.75
C PRO A 44 -13.27 -27.62 -18.16
N ALA A 45 -12.58 -26.51 -17.87
CA ALA A 45 -13.25 -25.28 -17.47
C ALA A 45 -14.33 -24.99 -18.53
N PRO A 46 -15.59 -24.76 -18.14
CA PRO A 46 -16.65 -24.53 -19.10
C PRO A 46 -16.23 -23.39 -20.03
N GLU A 47 -16.22 -23.63 -21.34
CA GLU A 47 -15.94 -22.60 -22.37
C GLU A 47 -17.00 -21.47 -22.40
N GLY A 48 -18.02 -21.60 -21.55
CA GLY A 48 -18.94 -20.55 -21.18
C GLY A 48 -18.30 -19.54 -20.22
N ASP A 49 -18.10 -18.35 -20.77
CA ASP A 49 -18.63 -17.13 -20.15
C ASP A 49 -17.69 -16.33 -19.24
N MET A 50 -16.48 -16.03 -19.76
CA MET A 50 -15.63 -14.94 -19.23
C MET A 50 -16.40 -13.62 -19.05
N ALA A 51 -17.41 -13.35 -19.90
CA ALA A 51 -18.28 -12.18 -19.79
C ALA A 51 -19.20 -12.27 -18.56
N GLU A 52 -19.82 -13.42 -18.30
CA GLU A 52 -20.59 -13.67 -17.07
C GLU A 52 -19.70 -13.62 -15.81
N GLY A 53 -18.48 -14.16 -15.88
CA GLY A 53 -17.47 -14.04 -14.82
C GLY A 53 -17.07 -12.59 -14.51
N MET A 54 -16.85 -11.77 -15.56
CA MET A 54 -16.63 -10.32 -15.40
C MET A 54 -17.83 -9.63 -14.78
N GLY A 55 -19.06 -9.96 -15.18
CA GLY A 55 -20.28 -9.40 -14.59
C GLY A 55 -20.48 -9.79 -13.12
N LEU A 56 -20.07 -11.00 -12.72
CA LEU A 56 -20.06 -11.42 -11.31
C LEU A 56 -19.02 -10.65 -10.50
N LEU A 57 -17.81 -10.45 -11.05
CA LEU A 57 -16.76 -9.67 -10.41
C LEU A 57 -17.16 -8.19 -10.25
N GLU A 58 -17.77 -7.59 -11.27
CA GLU A 58 -18.28 -6.22 -11.22
C GLU A 58 -19.33 -6.05 -10.12
N ARG A 59 -20.29 -6.98 -10.03
CA ARG A 59 -21.29 -7.00 -8.95
C ARG A 59 -20.64 -7.14 -7.58
N GLY A 60 -19.61 -7.98 -7.46
CA GLY A 60 -18.81 -8.11 -6.24
C GLY A 60 -18.11 -6.80 -5.84
N ALA A 61 -17.41 -6.16 -6.78
CA ALA A 61 -16.74 -4.89 -6.57
C ALA A 61 -17.72 -3.77 -6.19
N GLN A 62 -18.90 -3.73 -6.81
CA GLN A 62 -19.92 -2.74 -6.50
C GLN A 62 -20.49 -2.90 -5.09
N MET A 63 -20.67 -4.14 -4.60
CA MET A 63 -21.09 -4.41 -3.23
C MET A 63 -20.03 -3.96 -2.20
N VAL A 64 -18.75 -4.23 -2.49
CA VAL A 64 -17.63 -3.80 -1.63
C VAL A 64 -17.51 -2.27 -1.60
N LEU A 65 -17.54 -1.61 -2.76
CA LEU A 65 -17.47 -0.15 -2.85
C LEU A 65 -18.64 0.52 -2.12
N ARG A 66 -19.86 -0.03 -2.23
CA ARG A 66 -21.02 0.48 -1.50
C ARG A 66 -20.83 0.39 0.01
N GLY A 67 -20.40 -0.76 0.53
CA GLY A 67 -20.13 -0.91 1.97
C GLY A 67 -19.05 0.05 2.49
N PHE A 68 -18.00 0.31 1.69
CA PHE A 68 -16.97 1.29 2.02
C PHE A 68 -17.51 2.73 2.02
N LEU A 69 -18.34 3.10 1.03
CA LEU A 69 -18.97 4.41 0.98
C LEU A 69 -19.94 4.62 2.15
N ASP A 70 -20.74 3.61 2.51
CA ASP A 70 -21.66 3.66 3.65
C ASP A 70 -20.90 3.87 4.98
N GLU A 71 -19.67 3.34 5.10
CA GLU A 71 -18.79 3.56 6.27
C GLU A 71 -18.17 4.97 6.29
N ILE A 72 -17.90 5.53 5.11
CA ILE A 72 -17.28 6.85 4.97
C ILE A 72 -18.30 7.98 5.01
N GLU A 73 -19.52 7.79 4.53
CA GLU A 73 -20.62 8.76 4.53
C GLU A 73 -20.74 9.52 5.87
N PRO A 74 -20.78 8.88 7.06
CA PRO A 74 -20.86 9.59 8.33
C PRO A 74 -19.63 10.46 8.64
N LYS A 75 -18.48 10.21 8.00
CA LYS A 75 -17.24 10.98 8.13
C LYS A 75 -17.05 12.01 7.01
N MET A 76 -17.87 11.99 5.96
CA MET A 76 -17.77 12.95 4.85
C MET A 76 -17.99 14.38 5.32
N ASP A 77 -18.92 14.61 6.24
CA ASP A 77 -19.17 15.93 6.82
C ASP A 77 -17.94 16.47 7.56
N GLU A 78 -17.22 15.62 8.31
CA GLU A 78 -15.99 16.01 9.01
C GLU A 78 -14.85 16.28 8.05
N ILE A 79 -14.68 15.42 7.04
CA ILE A 79 -13.67 15.60 5.98
C ILE A 79 -13.95 16.88 5.20
N GLN A 80 -15.20 17.16 4.84
CA GLN A 80 -15.58 18.36 4.11
C GLN A 80 -15.32 19.63 4.93
N ARG A 81 -15.63 19.61 6.24
CA ARG A 81 -15.30 20.71 7.15
C ARG A 81 -13.79 20.91 7.27
N GLY A 82 -13.04 19.83 7.54
CA GLY A 82 -11.59 19.90 7.68
C GLY A 82 -10.89 20.38 6.41
N LEU A 83 -11.35 19.94 5.24
CA LEU A 83 -10.84 20.41 3.95
C LEU A 83 -11.22 21.88 3.70
N GLY A 84 -12.43 22.29 4.09
CA GLY A 84 -12.89 23.68 3.99
C GLY A 84 -12.08 24.63 4.88
N ASP A 85 -11.75 24.21 6.10
CA ASP A 85 -10.93 25.01 7.03
C ASP A 85 -9.47 25.06 6.57
N ALA A 86 -8.91 23.92 6.15
CA ALA A 86 -7.58 23.89 5.52
C ALA A 86 -7.52 24.78 4.26
N ALA A 87 -8.58 24.81 3.45
CA ALA A 87 -8.66 25.68 2.28
C ALA A 87 -8.76 27.17 2.64
N LYS A 88 -9.36 27.55 3.78
CA LYS A 88 -9.35 28.95 4.25
C LYS A 88 -7.96 29.37 4.71
N ASP A 89 -7.27 28.49 5.43
CA ASP A 89 -5.96 28.80 6.01
C ASP A 89 -4.84 28.73 4.96
N LEU A 90 -4.86 27.70 4.10
CA LEU A 90 -3.85 27.48 3.06
C LEU A 90 -4.21 28.12 1.73
N GLY A 91 -5.49 28.41 1.47
CA GLY A 91 -5.96 28.97 0.19
C GLY A 91 -5.21 30.23 -0.23
N PRO A 92 -5.11 31.27 0.62
CA PRO A 92 -4.39 32.50 0.25
C PRO A 92 -2.90 32.28 -0.01
N ALA A 93 -2.25 31.35 0.70
CA ALA A 93 -0.85 31.03 0.47
C ALA A 93 -0.67 30.22 -0.83
N LEU A 94 -1.56 29.27 -1.10
CA LEU A 94 -1.61 28.51 -2.35
C LEU A 94 -1.89 29.42 -3.55
N ASP A 95 -2.78 30.39 -3.42
CA ASP A 95 -3.10 31.37 -4.47
C ASP A 95 -1.89 32.24 -4.81
N LYS A 96 -1.16 32.72 -3.79
CA LYS A 96 0.11 33.43 -3.98
C LYS A 96 1.16 32.57 -4.66
N LEU A 97 1.28 31.29 -4.28
CA LEU A 97 2.19 30.35 -4.93
C LEU A 97 1.78 30.11 -6.39
N LEU A 98 0.51 29.84 -6.67
CA LEU A 98 0.01 29.66 -8.04
C LEU A 98 0.22 30.91 -8.90
N THR A 99 0.04 32.10 -8.33
CA THR A 99 0.34 33.36 -9.01
C THR A 99 1.82 33.49 -9.35
N LEU A 100 2.72 33.08 -8.45
CA LEU A 100 4.17 33.09 -8.70
C LEU A 100 4.60 32.06 -9.76
N PHE A 101 3.92 30.91 -9.80
CA PHE A 101 4.19 29.81 -10.71
C PHE A 101 3.43 29.89 -12.05
N ASP A 102 2.51 30.84 -12.21
CA ASP A 102 1.69 31.12 -13.41
C ASP A 102 1.18 29.83 -14.10
N ASP A 103 2.00 29.23 -14.97
CA ASP A 103 1.77 27.91 -15.57
C ASP A 103 2.98 26.98 -15.37
N PHE A 104 2.76 25.82 -14.73
CA PHE A 104 3.76 24.78 -14.51
C PHE A 104 4.46 24.30 -15.79
N ARG A 105 3.81 24.38 -16.96
CA ARG A 105 4.39 23.98 -18.26
C ARG A 105 5.53 24.90 -18.71
N ASN A 106 5.60 26.11 -18.16
CA ASN A 106 6.66 27.06 -18.45
C ASN A 106 7.95 26.77 -17.68
N TYR A 107 7.98 25.74 -16.84
CA TYR A 107 9.11 25.43 -15.96
C TYR A 107 9.65 24.01 -16.21
N GLU A 108 10.91 23.81 -15.86
CA GLU A 108 11.59 22.53 -15.88
C GLU A 108 11.34 21.76 -14.57
N ALA A 109 11.73 20.48 -14.56
CA ALA A 109 11.65 19.68 -13.36
C ALA A 109 12.49 20.28 -12.21
N PRO A 110 12.05 20.16 -10.94
CA PRO A 110 12.78 20.72 -9.82
C PRO A 110 14.18 20.11 -9.66
N GLU A 111 15.21 20.96 -9.53
CA GLU A 111 16.60 20.56 -9.29
C GLU A 111 16.94 20.78 -7.80
N ARG A 112 17.41 19.74 -7.12
CA ARG A 112 17.84 19.83 -5.72
C ARG A 112 19.31 20.21 -5.65
N LEU A 113 19.61 21.32 -5.00
CA LEU A 113 20.96 21.81 -4.79
C LEU A 113 21.66 21.11 -3.60
N PRO A 114 23.00 21.18 -3.50
CA PRO A 114 23.75 20.54 -2.40
C PRO A 114 23.41 21.08 -1.00
N ASN A 115 22.90 22.31 -0.90
CA ASN A 115 22.44 22.92 0.35
C ASN A 115 21.04 22.45 0.78
N GLY A 116 20.32 21.71 -0.06
CA GLY A 116 18.95 21.26 0.20
C GLY A 116 17.87 22.14 -0.42
N ASP A 117 18.22 23.29 -0.99
CA ASP A 117 17.26 24.13 -1.70
C ASP A 117 16.81 23.48 -3.01
N ILE A 118 15.60 23.83 -3.43
CA ILE A 118 15.03 23.38 -4.70
C ILE A 118 14.92 24.60 -5.62
N ILE A 119 15.55 24.52 -6.79
CA ILE A 119 15.40 25.51 -7.85
C ILE A 119 14.51 24.96 -8.95
N ILE A 120 13.52 25.75 -9.37
CA ILE A 120 12.64 25.44 -10.50
C ILE A 120 12.96 26.44 -11.60
N ARG A 121 13.64 25.99 -12.65
CA ARG A 121 14.08 26.85 -13.75
C ARG A 121 12.96 27.05 -14.74
N ARG A 122 12.88 28.26 -15.29
CA ARG A 122 11.92 28.57 -16.36
C ARG A 122 12.46 28.09 -17.70
N ARG A 123 11.61 27.50 -18.53
CA ARG A 123 11.99 27.01 -19.86
C ARG A 123 12.34 28.21 -20.76
N PRO A 124 13.34 28.08 -21.64
CA PRO A 124 13.79 29.18 -22.50
C PRO A 124 12.78 29.60 -23.57
N ASP A 125 11.84 28.71 -23.90
CA ASP A 125 10.77 28.91 -24.89
C ASP A 125 9.46 29.46 -24.27
N ALA A 126 9.40 29.64 -22.96
CA ALA A 126 8.19 30.09 -22.29
C ALA A 126 7.94 31.60 -22.53
N PRO A 127 6.67 32.04 -22.69
CA PRO A 127 6.28 33.45 -22.85
C PRO A 127 6.84 34.34 -21.73
N PRO A 128 6.96 35.67 -21.81
CA PRO A 128 7.43 36.47 -20.67
C PRO A 128 6.60 36.22 -19.39
N PRO A 129 7.22 36.18 -18.19
CA PRO A 129 6.49 35.96 -16.94
C PRO A 129 5.54 37.13 -16.65
N ALA A 130 4.43 36.83 -15.98
CA ALA A 130 3.55 37.86 -15.44
C ALA A 130 4.31 38.77 -14.45
N PRO A 131 3.94 40.07 -14.35
CA PRO A 131 4.48 40.95 -13.33
C PRO A 131 4.23 40.36 -11.94
N LEU A 132 5.24 40.42 -11.07
CA LEU A 132 5.07 40.01 -9.69
C LEU A 132 4.03 40.91 -9.00
N PRO A 133 3.15 40.36 -8.15
CA PRO A 133 2.27 41.19 -7.33
C PRO A 133 3.12 42.08 -6.40
N ASP A 134 2.70 43.34 -6.22
CA ASP A 134 3.39 44.29 -5.34
C ASP A 134 3.44 43.73 -3.91
N GLY A 135 4.65 43.63 -3.35
CA GLY A 135 4.90 42.95 -2.09
C GLY A 135 4.53 43.79 -0.87
N ASP A 136 3.34 43.59 -0.33
CA ASP A 136 2.93 43.98 1.02
C ASP A 136 3.01 42.76 1.97
N GLY A 137 4.22 42.27 2.25
CA GLY A 137 4.33 41.04 3.05
C GLY A 137 5.68 40.70 3.69
N VAL A 138 6.70 41.55 3.60
CA VAL A 138 7.88 41.42 4.47
C VAL A 138 7.68 42.28 5.70
N THR A 139 6.85 41.80 6.63
CA THR A 139 6.91 42.31 8.01
C THR A 139 8.28 41.90 8.56
N GLU A 140 9.17 42.88 8.73
CA GLU A 140 10.40 42.71 9.52
C GLU A 140 10.02 42.13 10.89
N LEU A 141 10.58 40.97 11.21
CA LEU A 141 10.57 40.36 12.54
C LEU A 141 11.84 40.76 13.30
#